data_AF-A0A5D3CKZ1-F1
#
_entry.id   AF-A0A5D3CKZ1-F1
#
_cell.length_a   1.000
_cell.length_b   1.000
_cell.length_c   1.000
_cell.angle_alpha   90.00
_cell.angle_beta   90.00
_cell.angle_gamma   90.00
#
_symmetry.space_group_name_H-M   'P 1'
#
loop_
_entity.id
_entity.type
_entity.pdbx_description
1 polymer ?
#
loop_
_entity_poly.entity_id
_entity_poly.type
_entity_poly.pdbx_seq_one_letter_code
_entity_poly.pdbx_strand_id
1 'polypeptide(L)'
;MKHSSAHNVIERAFGVLKGRWTILRGKSYYPVEVQCRTILVCCLLHNLINRKMTNFDIEDDIDEVDSTHATTAADDIHYIETSNEWSRWRDDLAEEMFSDWELSNQ
;
A
#
# COMPACT_ATOMS: atom_id res chain seq x y z
N MET A 1 -0.95 21.79 22.16
CA MET A 1 -0.12 21.58 20.95
C MET A 1 0.26 20.11 20.69
N LYS A 2 0.58 19.27 21.70
CA LYS A 2 0.96 17.86 21.47
C LYS A 2 -0.14 17.00 20.79
N HIS A 3 -1.40 17.22 21.16
CA HIS A 3 -2.54 16.48 20.58
C HIS A 3 -2.74 16.76 19.09
N SER A 4 -2.60 18.03 18.66
CA SER A 4 -2.78 18.43 17.26
C SER A 4 -1.70 17.86 16.34
N SER A 5 -0.45 17.80 16.82
CA SER A 5 0.67 17.22 16.06
C SER A 5 0.50 15.72 15.84
N ALA A 6 0.11 14.96 16.88
CA ALA A 6 -0.13 13.53 16.75
C ALA A 6 -1.30 13.23 15.80
N HIS A 7 -2.38 14.02 15.86
CA HIS A 7 -3.50 13.90 14.95
C HIS A 7 -3.08 14.10 13.49
N ASN A 8 -2.29 15.15 13.22
CA ASN A 8 -1.80 15.44 11.88
C ASN A 8 -0.96 14.30 11.29
N VAL A 9 -0.10 13.66 12.10
CA VAL A 9 0.69 12.49 11.66
C VAL A 9 -0.21 11.31 11.31
N ILE A 10 -1.23 11.06 12.14
CA ILE A 10 -2.19 9.97 11.92
C ILE A 10 -3.02 10.22 10.66
N GLU A 11 -3.55 11.43 10.48
CA GLU A 11 -4.32 11.81 9.29
C GLU A 11 -3.49 11.67 8.02
N ARG A 12 -2.23 12.13 8.05
CA ARG A 12 -1.30 12.00 6.92
C ARG A 12 -1.04 10.53 6.57
N ALA A 13 -0.78 9.68 7.58
CA ALA A 13 -0.56 8.25 7.36
C ALA A 13 -1.77 7.57 6.71
N PHE A 14 -2.99 7.90 7.17
CA PHE A 14 -4.21 7.40 6.53
C PHE A 14 -4.41 7.95 5.11
N GLY A 15 -3.99 9.19 4.85
CA GLY A 15 -3.97 9.78 3.50
C GLY A 15 -3.14 8.96 2.53
N VAL A 16 -1.88 8.66 2.88
CA VAL A 16 -0.98 7.81 2.07
C VAL A 16 -1.58 6.43 1.83
N LEU A 17 -2.12 5.81 2.88
CA LEU A 17 -2.70 4.46 2.79
C LEU A 17 -3.94 4.42 1.88
N LYS A 18 -4.85 5.39 2.00
CA LYS A 18 -6.01 5.53 1.09
C LYS A 18 -5.62 5.92 -0.33
N GLY A 19 -4.51 6.66 -0.48
CA GLY A 19 -3.89 6.95 -1.76
C GLY A 19 -3.54 5.67 -2.49
N ARG A 20 -2.76 4.78 -1.87
CA ARG A 20 -2.31 3.54 -2.53
C ARG A 20 -3.37 2.43 -2.64
N TRP A 21 -4.28 2.32 -1.67
CA TRP A 21 -5.24 1.20 -1.61
C TRP A 21 -6.67 1.68 -1.86
N THR A 22 -7.19 1.43 -3.07
CA THR A 22 -8.55 1.83 -3.50
C THR A 22 -9.66 1.26 -2.60
N ILE A 23 -9.45 0.07 -2.03
CA ILE A 23 -10.39 -0.58 -1.10
C ILE A 23 -10.66 0.27 0.17
N LEU A 24 -9.77 1.19 0.52
CA LEU A 24 -9.91 2.06 1.69
C LEU A 24 -10.54 3.43 1.39
N ARG A 25 -10.76 3.76 0.11
CA ARG A 25 -11.32 5.06 -0.31
C ARG A 25 -12.83 5.14 -0.13
N GLY A 26 -13.53 4.03 -0.32
CA GLY A 26 -14.98 3.93 -0.27
C GLY A 26 -15.52 3.45 1.08
N LYS A 27 -16.86 3.54 1.24
CA LYS A 27 -17.55 2.87 2.34
C LYS A 27 -17.45 1.36 2.12
N SER A 28 -17.02 0.66 3.17
CA SER A 28 -17.05 -0.79 3.18
C SER A 28 -18.40 -1.30 3.69
N TYR A 29 -18.94 -2.33 3.03
CA TYR A 29 -20.11 -3.08 3.49
C TYR A 29 -19.73 -4.26 4.39
N TYR A 30 -18.44 -4.47 4.66
CA TYR A 30 -17.98 -5.55 5.52
C TYR A 30 -18.24 -5.25 7.00
N PRO A 31 -18.41 -6.28 7.85
CA PRO A 31 -18.42 -6.11 9.29
C PRO A 31 -17.18 -5.37 9.79
N VAL A 32 -17.31 -4.61 10.89
CA VAL A 32 -16.21 -3.77 11.45
C VAL A 32 -14.93 -4.58 11.68
N GLU A 33 -15.05 -5.82 12.14
CA GLU A 33 -13.90 -6.69 12.36
C GLU A 33 -13.10 -6.94 11.07
N VAL A 34 -13.81 -7.17 9.96
CA VAL A 34 -13.19 -7.38 8.65
C VAL A 34 -12.56 -6.08 8.15
N GLN A 35 -13.20 -4.93 8.34
CA GLN A 35 -12.63 -3.63 7.98
C GLN A 35 -11.30 -3.37 8.72
N CYS A 36 -11.26 -3.65 10.03
CA CYS A 36 -10.05 -3.53 10.83
C CYS A 36 -8.92 -4.45 10.32
N ARG A 37 -9.26 -5.70 10.00
CA ARG A 37 -8.31 -6.66 9.43
C ARG A 37 -7.80 -6.19 8.06
N THR A 38 -8.68 -5.67 7.20
CA THR A 38 -8.29 -5.11 5.89
C THR A 38 -7.31 -3.96 6.06
N ILE A 39 -7.58 -3.00 6.96
CA ILE A 39 -6.68 -1.88 7.23
C ILE A 39 -5.31 -2.39 7.70
N LEU A 40 -5.29 -3.36 8.63
CA LEU A 40 -4.04 -3.95 9.13
C LEU A 40 -3.23 -4.60 8.01
N VAL A 41 -3.88 -5.40 7.16
CA VAL A 41 -3.25 -6.04 6.01
C VAL A 41 -2.68 -4.99 5.05
N CYS A 42 -3.42 -3.92 4.74
CA CYS A 42 -2.92 -2.81 3.93
C CYS A 42 -1.67 -2.15 4.54
N CYS A 43 -1.64 -1.94 5.86
CA CYS A 43 -0.45 -1.41 6.55
C CYS A 43 0.75 -2.37 6.45
N LEU A 44 0.52 -3.66 6.69
CA LEU A 44 1.58 -4.69 6.61
C LEU A 44 2.15 -4.80 5.21
N LEU A 45 1.30 -4.85 4.19
CA LEU A 45 1.71 -4.90 2.79
C LEU A 45 2.46 -3.62 2.39
N HIS A 46 1.97 -2.45 2.80
CA HIS A 46 2.64 -1.18 2.54
C HIS A 46 4.06 -1.17 3.14
N ASN A 47 4.21 -1.60 4.40
CA ASN A 47 5.50 -1.69 5.07
C ASN A 47 6.42 -2.73 4.41
N LEU A 48 5.87 -3.87 3.99
CA LEU A 48 6.63 -4.92 3.32
C LEU A 48 7.14 -4.45 1.97
N ILE A 49 6.28 -3.82 1.16
CA ILE A 49 6.65 -3.28 -0.15
C ILE A 49 7.72 -2.21 0.02
N ASN A 50 7.53 -1.23 0.91
CA ASN A 50 8.57 -0.22 1.16
C ASN A 50 9.86 -0.89 1.65
N ARG A 51 9.80 -1.82 2.61
CA ARG A 51 11.02 -2.50 3.10
C ARG A 51 11.77 -3.27 2.00
N LYS A 52 11.05 -3.91 1.08
CA LYS A 52 11.65 -4.77 0.04
C LYS A 52 12.02 -4.00 -1.22
N MET A 53 11.29 -2.94 -1.54
CA MET A 53 11.42 -2.18 -2.78
C MET A 53 12.24 -0.89 -2.58
N THR A 54 12.29 -0.32 -1.38
CA THR A 54 13.14 0.85 -1.05
C THR A 54 14.63 0.49 -0.83
N ASN A 55 15.07 -0.70 -1.24
CA ASN A 55 16.49 -0.92 -1.60
C ASN A 55 16.84 -0.28 -2.95
N PHE A 56 15.83 0.24 -3.67
CA PHE A 56 16.00 1.19 -4.75
C PHE A 56 15.45 2.54 -4.25
N ASP A 57 16.32 3.54 -4.14
CA ASP A 57 16.03 4.87 -3.63
C ASP A 57 14.75 5.45 -4.22
N ILE A 58 13.72 5.53 -3.38
CA ILE A 58 12.71 6.57 -3.52
C ILE A 58 12.81 7.33 -2.22
N GLU A 59 13.61 8.40 -2.23
CA GLU A 59 13.43 9.50 -1.30
C GLU A 59 11.94 9.82 -1.29
N ASP A 60 11.33 9.74 -0.11
CA ASP A 60 9.99 10.25 0.14
C ASP A 60 10.10 11.79 0.13
N ASP A 61 10.48 12.35 -1.03
CA ASP A 61 10.61 13.78 -1.29
C ASP A 61 9.19 14.32 -1.48
N ILE A 62 8.47 14.42 -0.37
CA ILE A 62 7.24 15.18 -0.30
C ILE A 62 7.64 16.55 0.22
N ASP A 63 8.12 17.34 -0.75
CA ASP A 63 8.42 18.75 -0.66
C ASP A 63 7.32 19.50 0.12
N GLU A 64 7.78 20.51 0.86
CA GLU A 64 7.03 21.42 1.69
C GLU A 64 6.17 22.34 0.81
N VAL A 65 5.16 21.81 0.14
CA VAL A 65 4.20 22.63 -0.62
C VAL A 65 2.96 22.85 0.23
N ASP A 66 2.99 24.01 0.90
CA ASP A 66 1.83 24.74 1.38
C ASP A 66 0.76 24.79 0.26
N SER A 67 -0.23 23.90 0.32
CA SER A 67 -1.32 23.88 -0.65
C SER A 67 -2.61 24.33 0.01
N THR A 68 -2.78 25.64 -0.05
CA THR A 68 -4.07 26.32 0.02
C THR A 68 -5.02 25.70 -1.02
N HIS A 69 -6.13 25.14 -0.55
CA HIS A 69 -7.35 24.78 -1.27
C HIS A 69 -7.30 24.85 -2.82
N ALA A 70 -7.20 23.69 -3.47
CA ALA A 70 -7.74 23.49 -4.81
C ALA A 70 -8.40 22.11 -4.91
N THR A 71 -9.74 22.13 -4.90
CA THR A 71 -10.57 21.01 -5.38
C THR A 71 -10.26 20.81 -6.85
N THR A 72 -9.38 19.87 -7.15
CA THR A 72 -9.19 19.37 -8.52
C THR A 72 -9.48 17.88 -8.50
N ALA A 73 -10.18 17.44 -9.53
CA ALA A 73 -10.85 16.16 -9.67
C ALA A 73 -10.03 14.97 -9.16
N ALA A 74 -10.76 13.98 -8.65
CA ALA A 74 -10.24 12.65 -8.39
C ALA A 74 -9.45 12.15 -9.61
N ASP A 75 -8.13 12.27 -9.58
CA ASP A 75 -7.26 11.40 -10.35
C ASP A 75 -7.42 10.01 -9.71
N ASP A 76 -8.42 9.31 -10.22
CA ASP A 76 -8.50 7.87 -10.11
C ASP A 76 -7.14 7.33 -10.55
N ILE A 77 -6.52 6.53 -9.67
CA ILE A 77 -5.28 5.85 -10.01
C ILE A 77 -5.63 4.88 -11.13
N HIS A 78 -5.37 5.31 -12.36
CA HIS A 78 -5.85 4.61 -13.53
C HIS A 78 -4.96 3.40 -13.87
N TYR A 79 -3.76 3.33 -13.29
CA TYR A 79 -2.82 2.22 -13.47
C TYR A 79 -1.68 2.28 -12.44
N ILE A 80 -1.48 1.19 -11.68
CA ILE A 80 -0.21 0.93 -10.97
C ILE A 80 0.50 -0.10 -11.83
N GLU A 81 1.43 0.33 -12.67
CA GLU A 81 2.23 -0.59 -13.46
C GLU A 81 3.06 -1.44 -12.52
N THR A 82 2.87 -2.74 -12.60
CA THR A 82 3.65 -3.69 -11.83
C THR A 82 5.03 -3.78 -12.48
N SER A 83 6.10 -3.41 -11.76
CA SER A 83 7.47 -3.53 -12.27
C SER A 83 7.68 -4.92 -12.89
N ASN A 84 8.35 -4.98 -14.03
CA ASN A 84 8.72 -6.23 -14.69
C ASN A 84 9.48 -7.19 -13.74
N GLU A 85 10.22 -6.63 -12.78
CA GLU A 85 10.90 -7.38 -11.72
C GLU A 85 9.93 -8.02 -10.73
N TRP A 86 8.83 -7.35 -10.39
CA TRP A 86 7.81 -7.92 -9.51
C TRP A 86 7.02 -9.03 -10.18
N SER A 87 6.73 -8.86 -11.48
CA SER A 87 6.10 -9.94 -12.26
C SER A 87 7.01 -11.17 -12.26
N ARG A 88 8.31 -10.99 -12.55
CA ARG A 88 9.29 -12.08 -12.51
C ARG A 88 9.40 -12.72 -11.12
N TRP A 89 9.52 -11.93 -10.06
CA TRP A 89 9.62 -12.47 -8.70
C TRP A 89 8.39 -13.30 -8.29
N ARG A 90 7.18 -12.89 -8.70
CA ARG A 90 5.97 -13.69 -8.46
C ARG A 90 5.96 -14.99 -9.24
N ASP A 91 6.42 -14.95 -10.49
CA ASP A 91 6.48 -16.13 -11.34
C ASP A 91 7.49 -17.15 -10.78
N ASP A 92 8.68 -16.67 -10.36
CA ASP A 92 9.71 -17.49 -9.73
C ASP A 92 9.20 -18.14 -8.43
N LEU A 93 8.50 -17.38 -7.58
CA LEU A 93 7.91 -17.90 -6.33
C LEU A 93 6.83 -18.96 -6.61
N ALA A 94 6.01 -18.76 -7.63
CA ALA A 94 4.98 -19.73 -8.01
C ALA A 94 5.60 -21.05 -8.51
N GLU A 95 6.69 -20.96 -9.28
CA GLU A 95 7.43 -22.12 -9.76
C GLU A 95 8.09 -22.90 -8.61
N GLU A 96 8.69 -22.19 -7.64
CA GLU A 96 9.25 -22.78 -6.42
C GLU A 96 8.17 -23.54 -5.63
N MET A 97 7.05 -22.89 -5.32
CA MET A 97 5.94 -23.50 -4.58
C MET A 97 5.36 -24.73 -5.28
N PHE A 98 5.29 -24.70 -6.61
CA PHE A 98 4.79 -25.82 -7.40
C PHE A 98 5.78 -27.00 -7.40
N SER A 99 7.07 -26.71 -7.56
CA SER A 99 8.13 -27.73 -7.52
C SER A 99 8.21 -28.41 -6.15
N ASP A 100 8.11 -27.65 -5.07
CA ASP A 100 8.07 -28.18 -3.71
C ASP A 100 6.85 -29.09 -3.48
N TRP A 101 5.71 -28.72 -4.05
CA TRP A 101 4.51 -29.55 -4.01
C TRP A 101 4.72 -30.87 -4.77
N GLU A 102 5.26 -30.84 -6.00
CA GLU A 102 5.53 -32.06 -6.78
C GLU A 102 6.49 -33.01 -6.06
N LEU A 103 7.57 -32.47 -5.48
CA LEU A 103 8.54 -33.26 -4.70
C LEU A 103 7.93 -33.88 -3.44
N SER A 104 6.97 -33.19 -2.81
CA SER A 104 6.28 -33.68 -1.62
C SER A 104 5.21 -34.73 -1.93
N ASN A 105 4.80 -34.85 -3.19
CA ASN A 105 3.71 -35.70 -3.63
C ASN A 105 4.17 -36.91 -4.48
N GLN A 106 5.49 -37.18 -4.46
CA GLN A 106 6.16 -38.35 -5.04
C GLN A 106 6.57 -39.35 -3.96
#